data_AF-A0A3L8Q6G3-F1
#
_entry.id   AF-A0A3L8Q6G3-F1
#
_cell.length_a   1.000
_cell.length_b   1.000
_cell.length_c   1.000
_cell.angle_alpha   90.00
_cell.angle_beta   90.00
_cell.angle_gamma   90.00
#
_symmetry.space_group_name_H-M   'P 1'
#
loop_
_entity.id
_entity.type
_entity.pdbx_description
1 polymer ?
#
loop_
_entity_poly.entity_id
_entity_poly.type
_entity_poly.pdbx_seq_one_letter_code
_entity_poly.pdbx_strand_id
1 'polypeptide(L)'
;MDHSFIRQLQRTNIHLYVVTEILEASEEAVYKESTKADGGFKAKFYATLCTQSNREDKQSIVIPKGCTLAFRTIPLHIRDGAWDLDYFPAESVRKMAYVADGPSTGKLQEVMTEVQYSCRIFPELSPDLLLIILNTIKAVMRDKNLLQELRQKMEEVPEQDDGYQLETESPDLKDLCSTLQHSPRDHLLQLAEGITYVLDALH
;
A
#
# COMPACT_ATOMS: atom_id res chain seq x y z
N MET A 1 11.90 1.02 -31.56
CA MET A 1 11.47 2.32 -31.01
C MET A 1 12.57 2.85 -30.11
N ASP A 2 13.11 4.03 -30.40
CA ASP A 2 14.16 4.69 -29.60
C ASP A 2 13.57 5.78 -28.69
N HIS A 3 12.77 5.35 -27.71
CA HIS A 3 12.24 6.25 -26.70
C HIS A 3 12.89 5.91 -25.35
N SER A 4 13.55 6.89 -24.73
CA SER A 4 14.29 6.73 -23.47
C SER A 4 13.42 6.14 -22.35
N PHE A 5 12.19 6.65 -22.21
CA PHE A 5 11.20 6.14 -21.25
C PHE A 5 10.85 4.66 -21.47
N ILE A 6 10.56 4.23 -22.70
CA ILE A 6 10.20 2.83 -23.00
C ILE A 6 11.38 1.90 -22.70
N ARG A 7 12.61 2.30 -23.04
CA ARG A 7 13.82 1.53 -22.72
C ARG A 7 14.03 1.38 -21.20
N GLN A 8 13.68 2.40 -20.42
CA GLN A 8 13.75 2.34 -18.96
C GLN A 8 12.69 1.38 -18.40
N LEU A 9 11.44 1.49 -18.86
CA LEU A 9 10.33 0.63 -18.41
C LEU A 9 10.56 -0.85 -18.69
N GLN A 10 11.16 -1.18 -19.84
CA GLN A 10 11.53 -2.55 -20.18
C GLN A 10 12.58 -3.13 -19.23
N ARG A 11 13.38 -2.30 -18.56
CA ARG A 11 14.37 -2.73 -17.57
C ARG A 11 13.76 -2.90 -16.17
N THR A 12 12.72 -2.15 -15.83
CA THR A 12 12.18 -2.06 -14.47
C THR A 12 10.91 -2.89 -14.22
N ASN A 13 10.47 -3.71 -15.17
CA ASN A 13 9.24 -4.52 -15.07
C ASN A 13 8.00 -3.74 -14.56
N ILE A 14 7.92 -2.45 -14.91
CA ILE A 14 6.82 -1.57 -14.51
C ILE A 14 5.63 -1.79 -15.46
N HIS A 15 4.44 -2.01 -14.90
CA HIS A 15 3.21 -2.14 -15.67
C HIS A 15 2.71 -0.78 -16.18
N LEU A 16 2.40 -0.70 -17.47
CA LEU A 16 1.85 0.49 -18.11
C LEU A 16 0.35 0.39 -18.28
N TYR A 17 -0.31 1.52 -18.10
CA TYR A 17 -1.76 1.65 -18.24
C TYR A 17 -2.08 2.92 -19.01
N VAL A 18 -3.07 2.84 -19.89
CA VAL A 18 -3.64 4.00 -20.59
C VAL A 18 -4.99 4.33 -19.97
N VAL A 19 -5.20 5.59 -19.62
CA VAL A 19 -6.50 6.09 -19.16
C VAL A 19 -7.41 6.25 -20.37
N THR A 20 -8.54 5.55 -20.39
CA THR A 20 -9.49 5.58 -21.52
C THR A 20 -10.74 6.39 -21.22
N GLU A 21 -11.13 6.47 -19.95
CA GLU A 21 -12.32 7.18 -19.51
C GLU A 21 -11.99 7.91 -18.21
N ILE A 22 -12.58 9.10 -18.05
CA ILE A 22 -12.43 9.94 -16.86
C ILE A 22 -13.80 10.44 -16.41
N LEU A 23 -14.00 10.50 -15.11
CA LEU A 23 -15.13 11.16 -14.47
C LEU A 23 -14.62 12.43 -13.82
N GLU A 24 -15.12 13.57 -14.29
CA GLU A 24 -14.67 14.88 -13.86
C GLU A 24 -15.78 15.66 -13.14
N ALA A 25 -15.38 16.53 -12.22
CA ALA A 25 -16.27 17.49 -11.60
C ALA A 25 -16.78 18.50 -12.63
N SER A 26 -18.08 18.54 -12.90
CA SER A 26 -18.68 19.47 -13.88
C SER A 26 -18.62 20.94 -13.44
N GLU A 27 -18.56 21.17 -12.12
CA GLU A 27 -18.56 22.47 -11.48
C GLU A 27 -17.64 22.46 -10.25
N GLU A 28 -17.31 23.63 -9.74
CA GLU A 28 -16.56 23.73 -8.48
C GLU A 28 -17.47 23.35 -7.31
N ALA A 29 -17.01 22.42 -6.48
CA ALA A 29 -17.74 21.94 -5.31
C ALA A 29 -16.90 22.11 -4.05
N VAL A 30 -17.53 22.54 -2.96
CA VAL A 30 -16.87 22.61 -1.65
C VAL A 30 -17.47 21.55 -0.75
N TYR A 31 -16.68 20.53 -0.43
CA TYR A 31 -17.01 19.54 0.58
C TYR A 31 -16.58 20.03 1.95
N LYS A 32 -17.44 19.86 2.96
CA LYS A 32 -17.12 20.15 4.36
C LYS A 32 -17.51 18.95 5.20
N GLU A 33 -16.54 18.38 5.90
CA GLU A 33 -16.83 17.32 6.87
C GLU A 33 -17.61 17.92 8.04
N SER A 34 -18.81 17.38 8.31
CA SER A 34 -19.59 17.76 9.49
C SER A 34 -19.48 16.68 10.55
N THR A 35 -18.81 16.98 11.66
CA THR A 35 -18.77 16.14 12.87
C THR A 35 -20.07 16.17 13.67
N LYS A 36 -21.21 16.46 13.01
CA LYS A 36 -22.53 16.23 13.61
C LYS A 36 -22.78 14.73 13.59
N ALA A 37 -22.26 14.05 14.62
CA ALA A 37 -22.53 12.66 14.90
C ALA A 37 -24.02 12.49 15.23
N ASP A 38 -24.84 12.33 14.20
CA ASP A 38 -26.17 11.77 14.36
C ASP A 38 -26.05 10.24 14.42
N GLY A 39 -26.19 9.70 15.63
CA GLY A 39 -26.54 8.31 15.94
C GLY A 39 -25.76 7.17 15.28
N GLY A 40 -24.64 6.75 15.88
CA GLY A 40 -24.03 5.46 15.53
C GLY A 40 -23.06 4.94 16.60
N PHE A 41 -23.04 3.62 16.84
CA PHE A 41 -22.19 2.93 17.82
C PHE A 41 -20.69 3.31 17.70
N LYS A 42 -20.22 3.63 16.49
CA LYS A 42 -18.85 4.10 16.22
C LYS A 42 -18.52 5.45 16.89
N ALA A 43 -19.48 6.38 16.98
CA ALA A 43 -19.25 7.70 17.57
C ALA A 43 -18.95 7.64 19.09
N LYS A 44 -19.57 6.68 19.80
CA LYS A 44 -19.29 6.46 21.24
C LYS A 44 -17.88 5.93 21.49
N PHE A 45 -17.36 5.06 20.63
CA PHE A 45 -16.00 4.52 20.77
C PHE A 45 -14.93 5.58 20.50
N TYR A 46 -15.08 6.39 19.45
CA TYR A 46 -14.18 7.51 19.19
C TYR A 46 -14.18 8.52 20.34
N ALA A 47 -15.33 8.87 20.90
CA ALA A 47 -15.40 9.79 22.04
C ALA A 47 -14.74 9.25 23.32
N THR A 48 -14.71 7.91 23.51
CA THR A 48 -14.19 7.27 24.73
C THR A 48 -12.70 6.93 24.64
N LEU A 49 -12.21 6.56 23.45
CA LEU A 49 -10.80 6.21 23.22
C LEU A 49 -9.95 7.38 22.73
N CYS A 50 -10.54 8.33 22.02
CA CYS A 50 -9.89 9.56 21.59
C CYS A 50 -10.24 10.67 22.59
N THR A 51 -9.55 10.69 23.73
CA THR A 51 -9.50 11.88 24.57
C THR A 51 -8.94 13.04 23.75
N GLN A 52 -9.85 13.86 23.21
CA GLN A 52 -9.70 15.21 22.66
C GLN A 52 -8.27 15.68 22.37
N SER A 53 -7.83 15.52 21.11
CA SER A 53 -7.18 16.65 20.45
C SER A 53 -8.31 17.60 20.06
N ASN A 54 -8.43 18.71 20.78
CA ASN A 54 -9.47 19.72 20.60
C ASN A 54 -9.17 20.59 19.35
N ARG A 55 -8.99 19.96 18.19
CA ARG A 55 -8.95 20.63 16.90
C ARG A 55 -10.26 20.34 16.20
N GLU A 56 -11.18 21.31 16.22
CA GLU A 56 -12.21 21.42 15.18
C GLU A 56 -11.51 21.71 13.85
N ASP A 57 -10.79 20.73 13.31
CA ASP A 57 -10.32 20.80 11.93
C ASP A 57 -11.54 20.50 11.06
N LYS A 58 -12.34 21.54 10.78
CA LYS A 58 -13.32 21.52 9.69
C LYS A 58 -12.52 21.42 8.39
N GLN A 59 -12.09 20.21 8.03
CA GLN A 59 -11.44 19.97 6.75
C GLN A 59 -12.46 20.28 5.67
N SER A 60 -12.24 21.38 4.96
CA SER A 60 -12.97 21.75 3.77
C SER A 60 -12.11 21.44 2.56
N ILE A 61 -12.63 20.62 1.65
CA ILE A 61 -11.97 20.30 0.39
C ILE A 61 -12.70 21.08 -0.71
N VAL A 62 -11.94 21.86 -1.49
CA VAL A 62 -12.45 22.51 -2.69
C VAL A 62 -12.09 21.62 -3.88
N ILE A 63 -13.11 21.12 -4.58
CA ILE A 63 -12.98 20.33 -5.81
C ILE A 63 -13.21 21.30 -6.96
N PRO A 64 -12.18 21.67 -7.73
CA PRO A 64 -12.33 22.60 -8.84
C PRO A 64 -13.11 21.98 -10.00
N LYS A 65 -13.74 22.83 -10.81
CA LYS A 65 -14.33 22.40 -12.09
C LYS A 65 -13.26 21.76 -12.98
N GLY A 66 -13.57 20.60 -13.55
CA GLY A 66 -12.65 19.79 -14.36
C GLY A 66 -11.72 18.88 -13.55
N CYS A 67 -11.87 18.80 -12.22
CA CYS A 67 -11.10 17.86 -11.41
C CYS A 67 -11.48 16.41 -11.73
N THR A 68 -10.52 15.57 -12.13
CA THR A 68 -10.73 14.13 -12.30
C THR A 68 -10.97 13.47 -10.95
N LEU A 69 -12.16 12.90 -10.76
CA LEU A 69 -12.57 12.22 -9.54
C LEU A 69 -12.32 10.70 -9.62
N ALA A 70 -12.45 10.14 -10.82
CA ALA A 70 -12.18 8.73 -11.08
C ALA A 70 -11.77 8.54 -12.55
N PHE A 71 -11.11 7.44 -12.84
CA PHE A 71 -10.68 7.11 -14.19
C PHE A 71 -10.68 5.59 -14.41
N ARG A 72 -10.78 5.19 -15.68
CA ARG A 72 -10.67 3.80 -16.11
C ARG A 72 -9.38 3.60 -16.89
N THR A 73 -8.66 2.54 -16.57
CA THR A 73 -7.41 2.17 -17.25
C THR A 73 -7.54 0.89 -18.06
N ILE A 74 -6.74 0.80 -19.13
CA ILE A 74 -6.49 -0.42 -19.89
C ILE A 74 -4.97 -0.71 -19.86
N PRO A 75 -4.54 -1.94 -19.51
CA PRO A 75 -3.14 -2.32 -19.58
C PRO A 75 -2.56 -2.15 -20.99
N LEU A 76 -1.36 -1.58 -21.08
CA LEU A 76 -0.59 -1.41 -22.31
C LEU A 76 0.61 -2.34 -22.29
N HIS A 77 0.68 -3.22 -23.28
CA HIS A 77 1.81 -4.12 -23.48
C HIS A 77 2.69 -3.61 -24.61
N ILE A 78 3.98 -3.42 -24.35
CA ILE A 78 4.98 -3.04 -25.36
C ILE A 78 5.97 -4.18 -25.52
N ARG A 79 5.98 -4.84 -26.68
CA ARG A 79 6.89 -5.94 -27.00
C ARG A 79 7.40 -5.80 -28.43
N ASP A 80 8.70 -6.01 -28.62
CA ASP A 80 9.36 -6.11 -29.93
C ASP A 80 9.04 -4.96 -30.91
N GLY A 81 8.88 -3.74 -30.38
CA GLY A 81 8.59 -2.54 -31.18
C GLY A 81 7.11 -2.38 -31.59
N ALA A 82 6.22 -3.27 -31.14
CA ALA A 82 4.78 -3.16 -31.23
C ALA A 82 4.17 -2.85 -29.86
N TRP A 83 2.94 -2.34 -29.88
CA TRP A 83 2.14 -2.10 -28.67
C TRP A 83 0.73 -2.66 -28.85
N ASP A 84 0.14 -3.13 -27.76
CA ASP A 84 -1.21 -3.68 -27.73
C ASP A 84 -1.93 -3.32 -26.41
N LEU A 85 -3.26 -3.23 -26.47
CA LEU A 85 -4.13 -2.87 -25.37
C LEU A 85 -5.02 -4.06 -24.97
N ASP A 86 -5.00 -4.41 -23.68
CA ASP A 86 -5.84 -5.51 -23.18
C ASP A 86 -7.27 -5.03 -22.87
N TYR A 87 -8.08 -4.90 -23.93
CA TYR A 87 -9.48 -4.46 -23.83
C TYR A 87 -10.35 -5.36 -22.93
N PHE A 88 -9.97 -6.64 -22.78
CA PHE A 88 -10.69 -7.63 -21.98
C PHE A 88 -9.72 -8.33 -21.01
N PRO A 89 -9.41 -7.69 -19.86
CA PRO A 89 -8.49 -8.26 -18.89
C PRO A 89 -8.94 -9.68 -18.54
N ALA A 90 -8.05 -10.66 -18.65
CA ALA A 90 -8.39 -12.07 -18.46
C ALA A 90 -9.07 -12.37 -17.11
N GLU A 91 -8.82 -11.57 -16.07
CA GLU A 91 -9.53 -11.63 -14.78
C GLU A 91 -11.03 -11.30 -14.87
N SER A 92 -11.40 -10.32 -15.70
CA SER A 92 -12.80 -9.92 -15.90
C SER A 92 -13.59 -11.01 -16.62
N VAL A 93 -12.96 -11.66 -17.61
CA VAL A 93 -13.53 -12.80 -18.35
C VAL A 93 -13.62 -14.05 -17.47
N ARG A 94 -12.61 -14.32 -16.63
CA ARG A 94 -12.65 -15.38 -15.61
C ARG A 94 -13.77 -15.14 -14.60
N LYS A 95 -13.93 -13.93 -14.06
CA LYS A 95 -15.02 -13.60 -13.13
C LYS A 95 -16.42 -13.84 -13.71
N MET A 96 -16.61 -13.64 -15.01
CA MET A 96 -17.89 -13.95 -15.68
C MET A 96 -18.08 -15.45 -15.98
N ALA A 97 -17.01 -16.21 -16.20
CA ALA A 97 -17.09 -17.64 -16.51
C ALA A 97 -17.38 -18.53 -15.28
N TYR A 98 -17.17 -18.03 -14.05
CA TYR A 98 -17.38 -18.78 -12.80
C TYR A 98 -18.65 -18.40 -12.03
N VAL A 99 -19.73 -18.01 -12.72
CA VAL A 99 -21.08 -17.99 -12.11
C VAL A 99 -21.65 -19.41 -12.14
N ALA A 100 -21.01 -20.32 -11.37
CA ALA A 100 -21.54 -21.66 -11.12
C ALA A 100 -21.94 -21.73 -9.64
N ASP A 101 -23.20 -22.10 -9.40
CA ASP A 101 -23.88 -22.21 -8.10
C ASP A 101 -23.05 -22.90 -7.00
N GLY A 102 -22.72 -22.14 -5.96
CA GLY A 102 -22.16 -22.62 -4.70
C GLY A 102 -21.93 -21.42 -3.76
N PRO A 103 -21.96 -21.58 -2.42
CA PRO A 103 -21.60 -20.48 -1.53
C PRO A 103 -20.14 -20.15 -1.82
N SER A 104 -19.89 -19.02 -2.48
CA SER A 104 -18.54 -18.57 -2.77
C SER A 104 -17.79 -18.56 -1.44
N THR A 105 -16.72 -19.34 -1.32
CA THR A 105 -15.67 -19.10 -0.34
C THR A 105 -15.12 -17.71 -0.67
N GLY A 106 -15.79 -16.67 -0.14
CA GLY A 106 -15.83 -15.34 -0.73
C GLY A 106 -14.49 -14.60 -0.67
N LYS A 107 -14.51 -13.32 -1.09
CA LYS A 107 -13.38 -12.37 -1.03
C LYS A 107 -12.58 -12.41 0.29
N LEU A 108 -13.23 -12.79 1.39
CA LEU A 108 -12.57 -12.96 2.69
C LEU A 108 -11.50 -14.06 2.68
N GLN A 109 -11.74 -15.19 2.01
CA GLN A 109 -10.76 -16.29 1.95
C GLN A 109 -9.53 -15.90 1.13
N GLU A 110 -9.73 -15.11 0.07
CA GLU A 110 -8.65 -14.52 -0.73
C GLU A 110 -7.77 -13.62 0.15
N VAL A 111 -8.39 -12.68 0.88
CA VAL A 111 -7.69 -11.78 1.81
C VAL A 111 -6.98 -12.56 2.92
N MET A 112 -7.60 -13.59 3.50
CA MET A 112 -6.95 -14.40 4.53
C MET A 112 -5.72 -15.13 3.99
N THR A 113 -5.78 -15.61 2.75
CA THR A 113 -4.65 -16.28 2.10
C THR A 113 -3.53 -15.29 1.79
N GLU A 114 -3.88 -14.08 1.33
CA GLU A 114 -2.94 -12.99 1.08
C GLU A 114 -2.20 -12.56 2.36
N VAL A 115 -2.94 -12.34 3.46
CA VAL A 115 -2.34 -12.00 4.76
C VAL A 115 -1.44 -13.14 5.24
N GLN A 116 -1.88 -14.39 5.13
CA GLN A 116 -1.08 -15.54 5.54
C GLN A 116 0.22 -15.66 4.73
N TYR A 117 0.16 -15.39 3.42
CA TYR A 117 1.33 -15.44 2.55
C TYR A 117 2.32 -14.31 2.84
N SER A 118 1.83 -13.08 2.96
CA SER A 118 2.66 -11.88 3.15
C SER A 118 3.29 -11.84 4.56
N CYS A 119 2.56 -12.32 5.57
CA CYS A 119 3.01 -12.38 6.96
C CYS A 119 3.64 -13.74 7.35
N ARG A 120 3.94 -14.63 6.39
CA ARG A 120 4.41 -16.00 6.65
C ARG A 120 5.68 -16.08 7.50
N ILE A 121 6.50 -15.03 7.44
CA ILE A 121 7.80 -14.98 8.10
C ILE A 121 7.69 -14.70 9.61
N PHE A 122 6.68 -13.94 10.05
CA PHE A 122 6.57 -13.52 11.44
C PHE A 122 6.44 -14.66 12.46
N PRO A 123 5.64 -15.72 12.21
CA PRO A 123 5.56 -16.87 13.12
C PRO A 123 6.88 -17.63 13.30
N GLU A 124 7.82 -17.51 12.37
CA GLU A 124 9.12 -18.20 12.39
C GLU A 124 10.20 -17.42 13.14
N LEU A 125 9.93 -16.15 13.50
CA LEU A 125 10.88 -15.28 14.15
C LEU A 125 11.04 -15.58 15.65
N SER A 126 12.19 -15.21 16.20
CA SER A 126 12.39 -15.26 17.64
C SER A 126 11.47 -14.26 18.37
N PRO A 127 11.08 -14.53 19.62
CA PRO A 127 10.29 -13.59 20.42
C PRO A 127 10.94 -12.21 20.55
N ASP A 128 12.27 -12.16 20.63
CA ASP A 128 13.03 -10.90 20.74
C ASP A 128 12.91 -10.07 19.46
N LEU A 129 13.02 -10.70 18.28
CA LEU A 129 12.88 -10.03 16.99
C LEU A 129 11.44 -9.56 16.76
N LEU A 130 10.45 -10.37 17.14
CA LEU A 130 9.05 -9.95 17.11
C LEU A 130 8.79 -8.74 18.00
N LEU A 131 9.40 -8.69 19.17
CA LEU A 131 9.26 -7.56 20.09
C LEU A 131 9.87 -6.28 19.50
N ILE A 132 11.04 -6.39 18.86
CA ILE A 132 11.66 -5.26 18.13
C ILE A 132 10.71 -4.75 17.04
N ILE A 133 10.21 -5.64 16.19
CA ILE A 133 9.29 -5.29 15.09
C ILE A 133 8.02 -4.63 15.62
N LEU A 134 7.38 -5.19 16.66
CA LEU A 134 6.16 -4.63 17.26
C LEU A 134 6.39 -3.25 17.89
N ASN A 135 7.52 -3.06 18.56
CA ASN A 135 7.87 -1.76 19.14
C ASN A 135 8.13 -0.71 18.05
N THR A 136 8.82 -1.10 16.96
CA THR A 136 9.01 -0.23 15.81
C THR A 136 7.68 0.11 15.13
N ILE A 137 6.79 -0.87 14.88
CA ILE A 137 5.44 -0.62 14.33
C ILE A 137 4.66 0.35 15.22
N LYS A 138 4.71 0.14 16.54
CA LYS A 138 4.07 1.04 17.51
C LYS A 138 4.63 2.47 17.47
N ALA A 139 5.93 2.63 17.22
CA ALA A 139 6.56 3.93 17.08
C ALA A 139 6.12 4.62 15.77
N VAL A 140 6.18 3.92 14.63
CA VAL A 140 5.78 4.51 13.33
C VAL A 140 4.29 4.84 13.25
N MET A 141 3.42 4.10 13.96
CA MET A 141 2.00 4.45 14.07
C MET A 141 1.77 5.81 14.75
N ARG A 142 2.73 6.31 15.52
CA ARG A 142 2.65 7.60 16.22
C ARG A 142 3.30 8.74 15.44
N ASP A 143 4.22 8.42 14.52
CA ASP A 143 4.99 9.40 13.75
C ASP A 143 4.99 9.06 12.26
N LYS A 144 4.30 9.91 11.47
CA LYS A 144 4.20 9.75 10.01
C LYS A 144 5.55 9.85 9.30
N ASN A 145 6.51 10.62 9.85
CA ASN A 145 7.83 10.72 9.24
C ASN A 145 8.60 9.41 9.40
N LEU A 146 8.52 8.80 10.59
CA LEU A 146 9.12 7.48 10.83
C LEU A 146 8.47 6.39 9.98
N LEU A 147 7.14 6.46 9.79
CA LEU A 147 6.41 5.56 8.89
C LEU A 147 6.95 5.65 7.46
N GLN A 148 7.12 6.87 6.94
CA GLN A 148 7.61 7.10 5.60
C GLN A 148 9.08 6.68 5.44
N GLU A 149 9.93 6.97 6.43
CA GLU A 149 11.33 6.53 6.45
C GLU A 149 11.43 4.99 6.42
N LEU A 150 10.69 4.31 7.30
CA LEU A 150 10.73 2.86 7.38
C LEU A 150 10.21 2.22 6.08
N ARG A 151 9.11 2.74 5.53
CA ARG A 151 8.56 2.28 4.25
C ARG A 151 9.59 2.37 3.13
N GLN A 152 10.20 3.54 2.96
CA GLN A 152 11.21 3.75 1.92
C GLN A 152 12.36 2.74 2.08
N LYS A 153 12.84 2.53 3.30
CA LYS A 153 13.90 1.55 3.56
C LYS A 153 13.48 0.13 3.19
N MET A 154 12.26 -0.30 3.51
CA MET A 154 11.82 -1.66 3.17
C MET A 154 11.59 -1.83 1.65
N GLU A 155 11.17 -0.78 0.94
CA GLU A 155 11.05 -0.80 -0.53
C GLU A 155 12.41 -0.83 -1.24
N GLU A 156 13.46 -0.25 -0.65
CA GLU A 156 14.83 -0.24 -1.20
C GLU A 156 15.59 -1.56 -0.98
N VAL A 157 15.22 -2.37 0.02
CA VAL A 157 15.84 -3.69 0.30
C VAL A 157 15.96 -4.58 -0.95
N PRO A 158 14.89 -4.83 -1.73
CA PRO A 158 14.97 -5.69 -2.91
C PRO A 158 15.79 -5.11 -4.07
N GLU A 159 16.05 -3.81 -4.10
CA GLU A 159 16.74 -3.14 -5.21
C GLU A 159 18.28 -3.15 -5.06
N GLN A 160 18.82 -3.45 -3.87
CA GLN A 160 20.25 -3.35 -3.58
C GLN A 160 20.95 -4.73 -3.54
N ASP A 161 22.20 -4.78 -4.03
CA ASP A 161 23.09 -5.95 -3.99
C ASP A 161 23.84 -6.09 -2.64
N ASP A 162 24.74 -7.09 -2.53
CA ASP A 162 25.40 -7.61 -1.31
C ASP A 162 26.18 -6.60 -0.42
N GLY A 163 26.03 -5.29 -0.63
CA GLY A 163 26.55 -4.19 0.18
C GLY A 163 25.49 -3.32 0.87
N TYR A 164 24.25 -3.81 1.03
CA TYR A 164 23.12 -3.08 1.59
C TYR A 164 23.40 -2.52 3.01
N GLN A 165 23.13 -1.22 3.22
CA GLN A 165 23.27 -0.55 4.52
C GLN A 165 21.93 0.06 4.96
N LEU A 166 21.36 -0.49 6.03
CA LEU A 166 20.22 0.08 6.74
C LEU A 166 20.71 1.10 7.76
N GLU A 167 21.20 2.26 7.29
CA GLU A 167 21.51 3.36 8.19
C GLU A 167 20.22 4.12 8.55
N THR A 168 20.06 4.48 9.82
CA THR A 168 18.97 5.35 10.28
C THR A 168 19.49 6.25 11.38
N GLU A 169 19.08 7.52 11.34
CA GLU A 169 19.32 8.47 12.43
C GLU A 169 18.27 8.32 13.55
N SER A 170 17.17 7.61 13.27
CA SER A 170 16.08 7.42 14.23
C SER A 170 16.43 6.36 15.27
N PRO A 171 16.38 6.71 16.57
CA PRO A 171 16.62 5.73 17.63
C PRO A 171 15.57 4.62 17.64
N ASP A 172 14.33 4.90 17.23
CA ASP A 172 13.22 3.94 17.22
C ASP A 172 13.31 2.90 16.09
N LEU A 173 14.07 3.20 15.02
CA LEU A 173 14.32 2.30 13.90
C LEU A 173 15.66 1.57 14.00
N LYS A 174 16.58 2.05 14.85
CA LYS A 174 17.96 1.58 14.95
C LYS A 174 18.07 0.09 15.29
N ASP A 175 17.27 -0.38 16.25
CA ASP A 175 17.30 -1.78 16.68
C ASP A 175 16.78 -2.70 15.57
N LEU A 176 15.74 -2.27 14.85
CA LEU A 176 15.22 -3.02 13.69
C LEU A 176 16.24 -3.03 12.55
N CYS A 177 16.77 -1.86 12.17
CA CYS A 177 17.72 -1.72 11.07
C CYS A 177 19.00 -2.53 11.30
N SER A 178 19.55 -2.49 12.52
CA SER A 178 20.75 -3.28 12.87
C SER A 178 20.47 -4.78 12.83
N THR A 179 19.30 -5.22 13.29
CA THR A 179 18.94 -6.65 13.25
C THR A 179 18.71 -7.15 11.83
N LEU A 180 18.05 -6.34 11.00
CA LEU A 180 17.84 -6.62 9.58
C LEU A 180 19.16 -6.63 8.79
N GLN A 181 20.08 -5.72 9.08
CA GLN A 181 21.39 -5.63 8.41
C GLN A 181 22.24 -6.90 8.60
N HIS A 182 22.08 -7.60 9.72
CA HIS A 182 22.79 -8.84 10.02
C HIS A 182 22.03 -10.11 9.61
N SER A 183 20.83 -9.97 9.04
CA SER A 183 20.02 -11.11 8.62
C SER A 183 20.49 -11.66 7.26
N PRO A 184 20.39 -12.99 7.01
CA PRO A 184 20.62 -13.55 5.68
C PRO A 184 19.73 -12.89 4.63
N ARG A 185 20.23 -12.69 3.40
CA ARG A 185 19.53 -11.92 2.34
C ARG A 185 18.13 -12.45 2.05
N ASP A 186 17.94 -13.76 1.97
CA ASP A 186 16.62 -14.36 1.75
C ASP A 186 15.63 -14.06 2.88
N HIS A 187 16.13 -14.03 4.12
CA HIS A 187 15.33 -13.72 5.30
C HIS A 187 15.00 -12.22 5.37
N LEU A 188 15.97 -11.37 5.03
CA LEU A 188 15.80 -9.92 4.94
C LEU A 188 14.74 -9.55 3.89
N LEU A 189 14.74 -10.18 2.71
CA LEU A 189 13.75 -9.93 1.67
C LEU A 189 12.32 -10.29 2.13
N GLN A 190 12.16 -11.44 2.80
CA GLN A 190 10.85 -11.86 3.32
C GLN A 190 10.37 -10.95 4.46
N LEU A 191 11.28 -10.51 5.32
CA LEU A 191 10.98 -9.54 6.38
C LEU A 191 10.58 -8.18 5.80
N ALA A 192 11.30 -7.70 4.79
CA ALA A 192 10.96 -6.45 4.11
C ALA A 192 9.59 -6.55 3.42
N GLU A 193 9.31 -7.64 2.70
CA GLU A 193 8.00 -7.91 2.09
C GLU A 193 6.87 -7.88 3.13
N GLY A 194 7.03 -8.61 4.24
CA GLY A 194 6.03 -8.68 5.30
C GLY A 194 5.84 -7.35 6.06
N ILE A 195 6.93 -6.61 6.32
CA ILE A 195 6.85 -5.31 6.97
C ILE A 195 6.17 -4.31 6.03
N THR A 196 6.56 -4.22 4.76
CA THR A 196 5.91 -3.33 3.77
C THR A 196 4.42 -3.61 3.68
N TYR A 197 4.01 -4.88 3.64
CA TYR A 197 2.60 -5.27 3.64
C TYR A 197 1.83 -4.71 4.86
N VAL A 198 2.43 -4.80 6.05
CA VAL A 198 1.83 -4.26 7.28
C VAL A 198 1.78 -2.73 7.26
N LEU A 199 2.84 -2.07 6.78
CA LEU A 199 2.89 -0.61 6.70
C LEU A 199 1.87 -0.05 5.69
N ASP A 200 1.70 -0.69 4.54
CA ASP A 200 0.70 -0.32 3.54
C ASP A 200 -0.74 -0.47 4.10
N ALA A 201 -0.99 -1.48 4.94
CA ALA A 201 -2.28 -1.66 5.61
C ALA A 201 -2.56 -0.64 6.73
N LEU A 202 -1.52 0.04 7.25
CA LEU A 202 -1.64 1.05 8.31
C LEU A 202 -1.83 2.48 7.78
N HIS A 203 -1.61 2.70 6.47
CA HIS A 203 -1.74 3.99 5.81
C HIS A 203 -3.19 4.30 5.41
#